data_AF-A0A2V8RUP3-F1
#
_entry.id   AF-A0A2V8RUP3-F1
#
_cell.length_a   1.000
_cell.length_b   1.000
_cell.length_c   1.000
_cell.angle_alpha   90.00
_cell.angle_beta   90.00
_cell.angle_gamma   90.00
#
_symmetry.space_group_name_H-M   'P 1'
#
loop_
_entity.id
_entity.type
_entity.pdbx_description
1 polymer ?
#
loop_
_entity_poly.entity_id
_entity_poly.type
_entity_poly.pdbx_seq_one_letter_code
_entity_poly.pdbx_strand_id
1 'polypeptide(L)'
;MNEAITIESLINQHIHNQLEEKLPRVVSEQLKQIAPPPVWMTEKQLAEYWQLRTPNGEVTVHSIRKWTARPDNEHPLPCASMGEMRRYHREEVDRWAREEAARQKKKRYPELKIAETRAS
;
A
#
# COMPACT_ATOMS: atom_id res chain seq x y z
N MET A 1 57.33 -5.02 -14.79
CA MET A 1 57.31 -4.09 -13.64
C MET A 1 55.90 -4.17 -13.08
N ASN A 2 55.73 -4.82 -11.93
CA ASN A 2 54.41 -5.04 -11.35
C ASN A 2 54.00 -3.78 -10.59
N GLU A 3 52.93 -3.13 -11.02
CA GLU A 3 52.30 -2.05 -10.26
C GLU A 3 51.84 -2.63 -8.93
N ALA A 4 52.43 -2.16 -7.82
CA ALA A 4 52.00 -2.56 -6.50
C ALA A 4 50.58 -2.05 -6.29
N ILE A 5 49.61 -2.97 -6.28
CA ILE A 5 48.23 -2.66 -5.92
C ILE A 5 48.25 -2.12 -4.48
N THR A 6 48.03 -0.82 -4.34
CA THR A 6 47.97 -0.19 -3.02
C THR A 6 46.67 -0.55 -2.33
N ILE A 7 46.71 -0.64 -0.99
CA ILE A 7 45.54 -0.90 -0.15
C ILE A 7 44.44 0.14 -0.43
N GLU A 8 44.83 1.40 -0.69
CA GLU A 8 43.92 2.48 -1.09
C GLU A 8 43.18 2.19 -2.41
N SER A 9 43.86 1.61 -3.41
CA SER A 9 43.24 1.20 -4.66
C SER A 9 42.18 0.13 -4.46
N LEU A 10 42.45 -0.85 -3.59
CA LEU A 10 41.51 -1.93 -3.26
C LEU A 10 40.30 -1.42 -2.48
N ILE A 11 40.51 -0.49 -1.55
CA ILE A 11 39.43 0.15 -0.79
C ILE A 11 38.53 0.95 -1.74
N ASN A 12 39.11 1.78 -2.60
CA ASN A 12 38.34 2.58 -3.55
C ASN A 12 37.55 1.71 -4.53
N GLN A 13 38.14 0.62 -5.02
CA GLN A 13 37.45 -0.32 -5.91
C GLN A 13 36.33 -1.08 -5.19
N HIS A 14 36.53 -1.49 -3.94
CA HIS A 14 35.49 -2.14 -3.15
C HIS A 14 34.31 -1.20 -2.86
N ILE A 15 34.59 0.06 -2.51
CA ILE A 15 33.56 1.08 -2.31
C ILE A 15 32.79 1.33 -3.60
N HIS A 16 33.47 1.44 -4.74
CA HIS A 16 32.84 1.66 -6.04
C HIS A 16 31.90 0.50 -6.40
N ASN A 17 32.35 -0.74 -6.25
CA ASN A 17 31.53 -1.92 -6.52
C ASN A 17 30.30 -2.02 -5.59
N GLN A 18 30.47 -1.69 -4.31
CA GLN A 18 29.36 -1.63 -3.34
C GLN A 18 28.32 -0.57 -3.70
N LEU A 19 28.76 0.57 -4.25
CA LEU A 19 27.88 1.65 -4.68
C LEU A 19 27.13 1.26 -5.96
N GLU A 20 27.81 0.69 -6.96
CA GLU A 20 27.16 0.22 -8.19
C GLU A 20 26.18 -0.92 -7.96
N GLU A 21 26.39 -1.78 -6.97
CA GLU A 21 25.43 -2.84 -6.61
C GLU A 21 24.18 -2.26 -5.90
N LYS A 22 24.34 -1.20 -5.11
CA LYS A 22 23.26 -0.61 -4.29
C LYS A 22 22.44 0.44 -5.04
N LEU A 23 23.05 1.20 -5.94
CA LEU A 23 22.40 2.25 -6.73
C LEU A 23 21.17 1.74 -7.51
N PRO A 24 21.20 0.59 -8.22
CA PRO A 24 20.05 0.08 -8.94
C PRO A 24 18.86 -0.23 -8.03
N ARG A 25 19.10 -0.73 -6.82
CA ARG A 25 18.02 -1.05 -5.87
C ARG A 25 17.36 0.21 -5.32
N VAL A 26 18.16 1.18 -4.88
CA VAL A 26 17.66 2.45 -4.32
C VAL A 26 16.91 3.25 -5.37
N VAL A 27 17.44 3.33 -6.60
CA VAL A 27 16.78 4.02 -7.71
C VAL A 27 15.48 3.30 -8.09
N SER A 28 15.45 1.96 -8.11
CA SER A 28 14.23 1.19 -8.40
C SER A 28 13.13 1.39 -7.35
N GLU A 29 13.49 1.52 -6.07
CA GLU A 29 12.53 1.80 -4.99
C GLU A 29 12.01 3.24 -5.05
N GLN A 30 12.87 4.22 -5.36
CA GLN A 30 12.44 5.61 -5.52
C GLN A 30 11.57 5.82 -6.76
N LEU A 31 11.89 5.19 -7.89
CA LEU A 31 11.07 5.31 -9.11
C LEU A 31 9.67 4.71 -8.95
N LYS A 32 9.51 3.64 -8.15
CA LYS A 32 8.19 3.11 -7.78
C LYS A 32 7.31 4.11 -7.02
N GLN A 33 7.91 5.07 -6.32
CA GLN A 33 7.17 6.11 -5.59
C GLN A 33 6.72 7.27 -6.50
N ILE A 34 7.38 7.46 -7.65
CA ILE A 34 7.15 8.60 -8.55
C ILE A 34 6.19 8.23 -9.70
N ALA A 35 6.11 6.95 -10.05
CA ALA A 35 5.18 6.49 -11.09
C ALA A 35 3.72 6.67 -10.63
N PRO A 36 2.83 7.18 -11.49
CA PRO A 36 1.41 7.26 -11.16
C PRO A 36 0.86 5.85 -10.87
N PRO A 37 -0.03 5.70 -9.88
CA PRO A 37 -0.61 4.40 -9.54
C PRO A 37 -1.28 3.78 -10.76
N PRO A 38 -1.12 2.46 -10.99
CA PRO A 38 -1.76 1.80 -12.12
C PRO A 38 -3.29 1.91 -12.00
N VAL A 39 -3.96 2.03 -13.15
CA VAL A 39 -5.42 2.14 -13.22
C VAL A 39 -6.10 0.89 -12.65
N TRP A 40 -5.54 -0.28 -12.94
CA TRP A 40 -5.96 -1.57 -12.39
C TRP A 40 -4.91 -2.10 -11.42
N MET A 41 -5.33 -2.35 -10.18
CA MET A 41 -4.46 -2.77 -9.08
C MET A 41 -4.76 -4.21 -8.64
N THR A 42 -3.73 -4.92 -8.20
CA THR A 42 -3.86 -6.13 -7.36
C THR A 42 -4.19 -5.74 -5.92
N GLU A 43 -4.58 -6.71 -5.07
CA GLU A 43 -4.79 -6.46 -3.62
C GLU A 43 -3.58 -5.77 -2.98
N LYS A 44 -2.36 -6.21 -3.29
CA LYS A 44 -1.13 -5.67 -2.72
C LYS A 44 -0.86 -4.23 -3.20
N GLN A 45 -1.04 -3.96 -4.49
CA GLN A 45 -0.88 -2.61 -5.03
C GLN A 45 -1.91 -1.64 -4.45
N LEU A 46 -3.16 -2.11 -4.25
CA LEU A 46 -4.17 -1.30 -3.59
C LEU A 46 -3.82 -1.03 -2.12
N ALA A 47 -3.29 -2.01 -1.41
CA ALA A 47 -2.81 -1.83 -0.04
C ALA A 47 -1.65 -0.84 0.06
N GLU A 48 -0.71 -0.89 -0.90
CA GLU A 48 0.39 0.08 -1.01
C GLU A 48 -0.15 1.48 -1.31
N TYR A 49 -1.07 1.60 -2.28
CA TYR A 49 -1.68 2.87 -2.68
C TYR A 49 -2.45 3.53 -1.53
N TRP A 50 -3.25 2.77 -0.79
CA TRP A 50 -3.98 3.24 0.40
C TRP A 50 -3.15 3.24 1.68
N GLN A 51 -1.88 2.86 1.60
CA GLN A 51 -0.95 2.80 2.73
C GLN A 51 -1.47 1.97 3.91
N LEU A 52 -2.18 0.87 3.61
CA LEU A 52 -2.67 -0.04 4.63
C LEU A 52 -1.50 -0.82 5.23
N ARG A 53 -1.15 -0.47 6.47
CA ARG A 53 -0.04 -1.09 7.20
C ARG A 53 -0.50 -1.71 8.51
N THR A 54 0.13 -2.80 8.89
CA THR A 54 0.05 -3.39 10.23
C THR A 54 0.85 -2.54 11.24
N PRO A 55 0.68 -2.77 12.56
CA PRO A 55 1.43 -2.04 13.59
C PRO A 55 2.95 -2.13 13.47
N ASN A 56 3.47 -3.19 12.85
CA ASN A 56 4.90 -3.38 12.55
C ASN A 56 5.37 -2.70 11.26
N GLY A 57 4.49 -1.98 10.55
CA GLY A 57 4.81 -1.24 9.32
C GLY A 57 4.70 -2.03 8.02
N GLU A 58 4.38 -3.32 8.06
CA GLU A 58 4.21 -4.16 6.86
C GLU A 58 2.91 -3.85 6.12
N VAL A 59 2.93 -3.95 4.79
CA VAL A 59 1.73 -3.76 3.96
C VAL A 59 0.75 -4.90 4.19
N THR A 60 -0.53 -4.59 4.42
CA THR A 60 -1.56 -5.61 4.68
C THR A 60 -2.76 -5.52 3.75
N VAL A 61 -3.19 -6.68 3.26
CA VAL A 61 -4.38 -6.84 2.40
C VAL A 61 -5.61 -7.32 3.16
N HIS A 62 -5.50 -7.52 4.48
CA HIS A 62 -6.56 -8.12 5.31
C HIS A 62 -7.88 -7.33 5.22
N SER A 63 -7.81 -6.01 5.35
CA SER A 63 -8.98 -5.14 5.26
C SER A 63 -9.60 -5.15 3.86
N ILE A 64 -8.78 -5.16 2.80
CA ILE A 64 -9.24 -5.25 1.40
C ILE A 64 -10.03 -6.54 1.19
N ARG A 65 -9.50 -7.68 1.65
CA ARG A 65 -10.18 -8.97 1.58
C ARG A 65 -11.50 -8.96 2.34
N LYS A 66 -11.52 -8.40 3.55
CA LYS A 66 -12.74 -8.24 4.34
C LYS A 66 -13.79 -7.40 3.62
N TRP A 67 -13.41 -6.26 3.04
CA TRP A 67 -14.35 -5.39 2.32
C TRP A 67 -14.86 -6.03 1.03
N THR A 68 -14.00 -6.78 0.33
CA THR A 68 -14.38 -7.47 -0.90
C THR A 68 -15.30 -8.66 -0.64
N ALA A 69 -15.16 -9.33 0.51
CA ALA A 69 -15.97 -10.50 0.87
C ALA A 69 -17.31 -10.14 1.53
N ARG A 70 -17.66 -8.85 1.63
CA ARG A 70 -18.97 -8.44 2.14
C ARG A 70 -20.08 -8.94 1.20
N PRO A 71 -21.27 -9.28 1.71
CA PRO A 71 -22.41 -9.54 0.86
C PRO A 71 -22.87 -8.26 0.13
N ASP A 72 -23.57 -8.41 -0.99
CA ASP A 72 -23.93 -7.30 -1.89
C ASP A 72 -24.76 -6.19 -1.22
N ASN A 73 -25.55 -6.55 -0.20
CA ASN A 73 -26.33 -5.63 0.62
C ASN A 73 -25.48 -4.82 1.61
N GLU A 74 -24.20 -5.16 1.79
CA GLU A 74 -23.26 -4.48 2.70
C GLU A 74 -22.21 -3.64 1.96
N HIS A 75 -22.47 -3.31 0.70
CA HIS A 75 -21.62 -2.48 -0.15
C HIS A 75 -20.18 -3.04 -0.22
N PRO A 76 -19.96 -4.20 -0.85
CA PRO A 76 -18.63 -4.76 -0.99
C PRO A 76 -17.70 -3.83 -1.78
N LEU A 77 -16.41 -3.98 -1.55
CA LEU A 77 -15.40 -3.27 -2.33
C LEU A 77 -15.49 -3.74 -3.80
N PRO A 78 -15.69 -2.84 -4.77
CA PRO A 78 -15.81 -3.23 -6.18
C PRO A 78 -14.50 -3.86 -6.67
N CYS A 79 -14.62 -5.02 -7.31
CA CYS A 79 -13.51 -5.70 -7.94
C CYS A 79 -13.98 -6.46 -9.18
N ALA A 80 -13.12 -6.52 -10.20
CA ALA A 80 -13.27 -7.43 -11.32
C ALA A 80 -12.59 -8.77 -11.01
N SER A 81 -13.23 -9.87 -11.40
CA SER A 81 -12.65 -11.20 -11.30
C SER A 81 -12.03 -11.59 -12.64
N MET A 82 -10.72 -11.85 -12.66
CA MET A 82 -10.00 -12.43 -13.80
C MET A 82 -9.56 -13.85 -13.43
N GLY A 83 -10.50 -14.79 -13.46
CA GLY A 83 -10.30 -16.15 -12.94
C GLY A 83 -10.14 -16.13 -11.43
N GLU A 84 -8.99 -16.55 -10.92
CA GLU A 84 -8.66 -16.51 -9.49
C GLU A 84 -8.14 -15.14 -9.03
N MET A 85 -7.78 -14.27 -9.98
CA MET A 85 -7.15 -13.00 -9.67
C MET A 85 -8.17 -11.86 -9.59
N ARG A 86 -8.26 -11.22 -8.43
CA ARG A 86 -9.06 -10.00 -8.26
C ARG A 86 -8.27 -8.77 -8.70
N ARG A 87 -8.94 -7.90 -9.46
CA ARG A 87 -8.41 -6.61 -9.92
C ARG A 87 -9.32 -5.48 -9.47
N TYR A 88 -8.71 -4.39 -9.05
CA TYR A 88 -9.38 -3.23 -8.47
C TYR A 88 -9.14 -2.01 -9.35
N HIS A 89 -10.23 -1.40 -9.85
CA HIS A 89 -10.12 -0.18 -10.64
C HIS A 89 -10.00 1.03 -9.71
N ARG A 90 -8.95 1.84 -9.90
CA ARG A 90 -8.59 2.97 -9.01
C ARG A 90 -9.77 3.90 -8.70
N GLU A 91 -10.48 4.35 -9.71
CA GLU A 91 -11.57 5.32 -9.53
C GLU A 91 -12.77 4.73 -8.77
N GLU A 92 -13.04 3.44 -8.96
CA GLU A 92 -14.15 2.76 -8.31
C GLU A 92 -13.86 2.54 -6.83
N VAL A 93 -12.65 2.09 -6.51
CA VAL A 93 -12.23 1.89 -5.12
C VAL A 93 -12.10 3.22 -4.38
N ASP A 94 -11.63 4.30 -5.03
CA ASP A 94 -11.54 5.62 -4.42
C ASP A 94 -12.92 6.27 -4.21
N ARG A 95 -13.87 6.04 -5.11
CA ARG A 95 -15.28 6.41 -4.87
C ARG A 95 -15.84 5.61 -3.70
N TRP A 96 -15.67 4.30 -3.70
CA TRP A 96 -16.14 3.44 -2.62
C TRP A 96 -15.57 3.85 -1.25
N ALA A 97 -14.28 4.16 -1.17
CA ALA A 97 -13.62 4.57 0.08
C ALA A 97 -14.21 5.86 0.66
N ARG A 98 -14.51 6.85 -0.19
CA ARG A 98 -15.18 8.10 0.23
C ARG A 98 -16.57 7.84 0.78
N GLU A 99 -17.33 6.98 0.12
CA GLU A 99 -18.67 6.60 0.58
C GLU A 99 -18.62 5.78 1.87
N GLU A 100 -17.64 4.87 2.00
CA GLU A 100 -17.45 4.07 3.21
C GLU A 100 -17.13 4.97 4.41
N ALA A 101 -16.24 5.96 4.23
CA ALA A 101 -15.97 6.94 5.27
C ALA A 101 -17.24 7.70 5.69
N ALA A 102 -18.10 8.07 4.74
CA ALA A 102 -19.39 8.71 5.03
C ALA A 102 -20.35 7.77 5.79
N ARG A 103 -20.41 6.47 5.42
CA ARG A 103 -21.19 5.45 6.13
C ARG A 103 -20.70 5.25 7.56
N GLN A 104 -19.38 5.14 7.76
CA GLN A 104 -18.77 4.97 9.09
C GLN A 104 -18.99 6.19 9.99
N LYS A 105 -18.93 7.41 9.44
CA LYS A 105 -19.31 8.63 10.17
C LYS A 105 -20.77 8.55 10.63
N LYS A 106 -21.70 8.25 9.73
CA LYS A 106 -23.14 8.11 10.06
C LYS A 106 -23.42 7.04 11.12
N LYS A 107 -22.66 5.94 11.16
CA LYS A 107 -22.79 4.91 12.21
C LYS A 107 -22.31 5.38 13.59
N ARG A 108 -21.27 6.23 13.65
CA ARG A 108 -20.72 6.75 14.90
C ARG A 108 -21.55 7.88 15.54
N TYR A 109 -22.26 8.68 14.73
CA TYR A 109 -23.07 9.80 15.26
C TYR A 109 -24.19 9.38 16.23
N PRO A 110 -24.95 8.29 16.00
CA PRO A 110 -25.93 7.77 16.95
C PRO A 110 -25.31 7.29 18.27
N GLU A 111 -24.16 6.63 18.23
CA GLU A 111 -23.51 6.06 19.43
C GLU A 111 -23.09 7.13 20.43
N LEU A 112 -22.59 8.28 19.93
CA LEU A 112 -22.21 9.42 20.78
C LEU A 112 -23.42 10.04 21.49
N LYS A 113 -24.56 10.18 20.81
CA LYS A 113 -25.79 10.72 21.43
C LYS A 113 -26.37 9.80 22.51
N ILE A 114 -26.25 8.48 22.34
CA ILE A 114 -26.75 7.51 23.32
C ILE A 114 -25.86 7.46 24.56
N ALA A 115 -24.54 7.61 24.41
CA ALA A 115 -23.61 7.67 25.54
C ALA A 115 -23.83 8.94 26.38
N GLU A 116 -24.10 10.08 25.75
CA GLU A 116 -24.32 11.37 26.42
C GLU A 116 -25.65 11.41 27.20
N THR A 117 -26.70 10.75 26.68
CA THR A 117 -28.02 10.68 27.33
C THR A 117 -28.04 9.73 28.55
N ARG A 118 -27.10 8.79 28.66
CA ARG A 118 -27.01 7.85 29.78
C ARG A 118 -26.10 8.33 30.92
N ALA A 119 -25.38 9.43 30.71
CA ALA A 119 -24.50 10.05 31.70
C ALA A 119 -25.09 11.31 32.34
N SER A 120 -26.35 11.66 32.01
CA SER A 120 -27.13 12.74 32.63
C SER A 120 -28.25 12.19 33.49
#